data_AF-A0A496Z5Y8-F1
#
_entry.id   AF-A0A496Z5Y8-F1
#
_cell.length_a   1.000
_cell.length_b   1.000
_cell.length_c   1.000
_cell.angle_alpha   90.00
_cell.angle_beta   90.00
_cell.angle_gamma   90.00
#
_symmetry.space_group_name_H-M   'P 1'
#
loop_
_entity.id
_entity.type
_entity.pdbx_description
1 polymer ?
#
loop_
_entity_poly.entity_id
_entity_poly.type
_entity_poly.pdbx_seq_one_letter_code
_entity_poly.pdbx_strand_id
1 'polypeptide(L)'
;MYHPEGQVAEVFNLGDYLKDTMQQIKSKIQHRNIDLRVDVETSQSVSIPERILSKIVIGLVKNAIENTPDEGRVDISVKDINKGVNLSVHDFGTGIAGRHRKLIFSGFYPTQATDAYSTKNPFDFNAGGRGADLMRIKIFSERYHFKVDMASKRCRHLPTSSDTCPGVISACEFCRNPTDCHGSGETVFNVVFPADT
;
A
#
# COMPACT_ATOMS: atom_id res chain seq x y z
N MET A 1 -12.85 -18.73 17.08
CA MET A 1 -13.38 -18.05 15.88
C MET A 1 -14.05 -16.77 16.34
N TYR A 2 -13.45 -15.61 16.08
CA TYR A 2 -14.00 -14.32 16.50
C TYR A 2 -15.01 -13.85 15.45
N HIS A 3 -16.29 -13.80 15.80
CA HIS A 3 -17.33 -13.15 15.01
C HIS A 3 -17.49 -11.73 15.54
N PRO A 4 -17.09 -10.67 14.81
CA PRO A 4 -17.45 -9.32 15.21
C PRO A 4 -18.87 -9.07 14.73
N GLU A 5 -19.85 -9.34 15.58
CA GLU A 5 -21.11 -8.61 15.51
C GLU A 5 -20.83 -7.13 15.82
N GLY A 6 -21.44 -6.22 15.05
CA GLY A 6 -21.65 -4.83 15.46
C GLY A 6 -20.44 -3.89 15.46
N GLN A 7 -19.70 -3.79 14.36
CA GLN A 7 -18.86 -2.59 14.18
C GLN A 7 -19.73 -1.46 13.63
N VAL A 8 -19.99 -0.46 14.49
CA VAL A 8 -20.75 0.74 14.15
C VAL A 8 -19.93 1.58 13.19
N ALA A 9 -20.56 2.04 12.11
CA ALA A 9 -19.92 2.95 11.18
C ALA A 9 -19.85 4.36 11.79
N GLU A 10 -18.73 5.03 11.59
CA GLU A 10 -18.49 6.39 12.03
C GLU A 10 -18.11 7.23 10.80
N VAL A 11 -18.36 8.54 10.88
CA VAL A 11 -18.11 9.47 9.78
C VAL A 11 -16.73 10.11 9.97
N PHE A 12 -15.85 9.95 9.00
CA PHE A 12 -14.49 10.49 9.02
C PHE A 12 -14.25 11.43 7.84
N ASN A 13 -13.65 12.59 8.09
CA ASN A 13 -12.95 13.30 7.03
C ASN A 13 -11.70 12.48 6.67
N LEU A 14 -11.68 11.89 5.48
CA LEU A 14 -10.61 10.95 5.10
C LEU A 14 -9.25 11.65 4.97
N GLY A 15 -9.23 12.93 4.61
CA GLY A 15 -8.03 13.73 4.52
C GLY A 15 -7.33 13.92 5.87
N ASP A 16 -8.09 14.30 6.89
CA ASP A 16 -7.56 14.50 8.25
C ASP A 16 -7.18 13.18 8.91
N TYR A 17 -8.01 12.15 8.75
CA TYR A 17 -7.69 10.79 9.19
C TYR A 17 -6.37 10.29 8.59
N LEU A 18 -6.15 10.54 7.29
CA LEU A 18 -4.91 10.19 6.62
C LEU A 18 -3.73 10.96 7.22
N LYS A 19 -3.83 12.28 7.41
CA LYS A 19 -2.74 13.08 7.99
C LYS A 19 -2.30 12.55 9.35
N ASP A 20 -3.25 12.26 10.24
CA ASP A 20 -2.96 11.72 11.58
C ASP A 20 -2.31 10.34 11.50
N THR A 21 -2.84 9.47 10.65
CA THR A 21 -2.28 8.13 10.42
C THR A 21 -0.85 8.22 9.88
N MET A 22 -0.58 9.16 8.95
CA MET A 22 0.75 9.35 8.38
C MET A 22 1.76 9.90 9.38
N GLN A 23 1.35 10.71 10.36
CA GLN A 23 2.23 11.12 11.46
C GLN A 23 2.68 9.90 12.29
N GLN A 24 1.75 8.98 12.60
CA GLN A 24 2.07 7.74 13.33
C GLN A 24 2.93 6.77 12.51
N ILE A 25 2.76 6.73 11.19
CA ILE A 25 3.61 5.90 10.33
C ILE A 25 5.01 6.50 10.25
N LYS A 26 5.13 7.82 10.06
CA LYS A 26 6.43 8.52 10.00
C LYS A 26 7.30 8.26 11.25
N SER A 27 6.70 8.20 12.44
CA SER A 27 7.45 7.86 13.67
C SER A 27 7.91 6.40 13.73
N LYS A 28 7.20 5.47 13.07
CA LYS A 28 7.55 4.04 13.03
C LYS A 28 8.59 3.68 11.98
N ILE A 29 8.82 4.55 11.00
CA ILE A 29 9.74 4.28 9.89
C ILE A 29 10.99 5.16 9.92
N GLN A 30 11.35 5.72 11.08
CA GLN A 30 12.52 6.58 11.22
C GLN A 30 13.84 5.90 10.79
N HIS A 31 13.87 4.56 10.78
CA HIS A 31 14.98 3.76 10.29
C HIS A 31 15.01 3.58 8.77
N ARG A 32 13.91 3.92 8.07
CA ARG A 32 13.79 3.85 6.61
C ARG A 32 14.10 5.22 6.02
N ASN A 33 14.78 5.24 4.87
CA ASN A 33 14.99 6.45 4.10
C ASN A 33 14.02 6.46 2.91
N ILE A 34 12.77 6.89 3.10
CA ILE A 34 11.77 6.95 2.02
C ILE A 34 11.16 8.35 1.97
N ASP A 35 11.04 8.90 0.76
CA ASP A 35 10.27 10.11 0.48
C ASP A 35 8.77 9.80 0.49
N LEU A 36 8.10 10.11 1.60
CA LEU A 36 6.64 9.99 1.74
C LEU A 36 5.96 11.32 1.42
N ARG A 37 5.23 11.35 0.30
CA ARG A 37 4.45 12.53 -0.10
C ARG A 37 2.97 12.28 0.11
N VAL A 38 2.32 13.24 0.74
CA VAL A 38 0.90 13.17 1.08
C VAL A 38 0.20 14.35 0.45
N ASP A 39 -0.78 14.07 -0.41
CA ASP A 39 -1.59 15.06 -1.12
C ASP A 39 -3.07 14.88 -0.77
N VAL A 40 -3.68 15.89 -0.14
CA VAL A 40 -5.06 15.80 0.37
C VAL A 40 -5.89 16.90 -0.26
N GLU A 41 -6.79 16.50 -1.13
CA GLU A 41 -7.71 17.36 -1.88
C GLU A 41 -9.13 16.78 -1.78
N THR A 42 -9.67 16.74 -0.56
CA THR A 42 -11.02 16.24 -0.28
C THR A 42 -11.73 17.11 0.74
N SER A 43 -13.03 17.29 0.55
CA SER A 43 -13.94 17.89 1.53
C SER A 43 -14.99 16.90 2.04
N GLN A 44 -15.07 15.72 1.43
CA GLN A 44 -16.05 14.70 1.72
C GLN A 44 -15.62 13.80 2.88
N SER A 45 -16.64 13.32 3.59
CA SER A 45 -16.46 12.32 4.64
C SER A 45 -16.83 10.92 4.14
N VAL A 46 -16.33 9.91 4.83
CA VAL A 46 -16.63 8.49 4.58
C VAL A 46 -17.24 7.86 5.82
N SER A 47 -18.28 7.04 5.64
CA SER A 47 -18.90 6.27 6.72
C SER A 47 -18.41 4.83 6.71
N ILE A 48 -17.59 4.47 7.71
CA ILE A 48 -17.01 3.14 7.84
C ILE A 48 -16.56 2.94 9.29
N PRO A 49 -16.51 1.71 9.84
CA PRO A 49 -15.95 1.54 11.17
C PRO A 49 -14.46 1.91 11.22
N GLU A 50 -14.05 2.66 12.24
CA GLU A 50 -12.68 3.19 12.40
C GLU A 50 -11.61 2.10 12.24
N ARG A 51 -11.84 0.94 12.87
CA ARG A 51 -10.92 -0.20 12.82
C ARG A 51 -10.71 -0.72 11.40
N ILE A 52 -11.73 -0.65 10.56
CA ILE A 52 -11.64 -1.09 9.16
C ILE A 52 -10.86 -0.06 8.36
N LEU A 53 -11.18 1.23 8.51
CA LEU A 53 -10.47 2.32 7.86
C LEU A 53 -8.97 2.29 8.19
N SER A 54 -8.64 2.12 9.47
CA SER A 54 -7.28 1.96 9.98
C SER A 54 -6.55 0.82 9.28
N LYS A 55 -7.19 -0.36 9.14
CA LYS A 55 -6.58 -1.52 8.48
C LYS A 55 -6.36 -1.29 6.99
N ILE A 56 -7.23 -0.55 6.32
CA ILE A 56 -7.08 -0.19 4.91
C ILE A 56 -5.88 0.75 4.75
N VAL A 57 -5.89 1.91 5.42
CA VAL A 57 -4.86 2.93 5.27
C VAL A 57 -3.49 2.38 5.67
N ILE A 58 -3.35 1.82 6.88
CA ILE A 58 -2.07 1.28 7.36
C ILE A 58 -1.63 0.12 6.48
N GLY A 59 -2.54 -0.77 6.08
CA GLY A 59 -2.21 -1.94 5.27
C GLY A 59 -1.63 -1.57 3.91
N LEU A 60 -2.23 -0.61 3.21
CA LEU A 60 -1.75 -0.16 1.91
C LEU A 60 -0.43 0.62 2.01
N VAL A 61 -0.32 1.56 2.95
CA VAL A 61 0.90 2.36 3.13
C VAL A 61 2.07 1.48 3.58
N LYS A 62 1.83 0.54 4.50
CA LYS A 62 2.82 -0.46 4.89
C LYS A 62 3.27 -1.27 3.68
N ASN A 63 2.34 -1.79 2.86
CA ASN A 63 2.68 -2.55 1.67
C ASN A 63 3.56 -1.74 0.70
N ALA A 64 3.22 -0.47 0.48
CA ALA A 64 4.02 0.43 -0.35
C ALA A 64 5.45 0.60 0.19
N ILE A 65 5.60 0.87 1.49
CA ILE A 65 6.89 1.05 2.17
C ILE A 65 7.75 -0.23 2.14
N GLU A 66 7.13 -1.39 2.36
CA GLU A 66 7.83 -2.69 2.39
C GLU A 66 8.30 -3.12 0.99
N ASN A 67 7.66 -2.63 -0.09
CA ASN A 67 8.03 -2.94 -1.47
C ASN A 67 8.91 -1.87 -2.13
N THR A 68 9.21 -0.77 -1.44
CA THR A 68 10.01 0.35 -1.93
C THR A 68 11.39 0.35 -1.28
N PRO A 69 12.49 0.31 -2.07
CA PRO A 69 13.83 0.42 -1.52
C PRO A 69 14.04 1.78 -0.84
N ASP A 70 14.99 1.83 0.09
CA ASP A 70 15.48 3.10 0.63
C ASP A 70 16.02 4.01 -0.47
N GLU A 71 15.93 5.31 -0.22
CA GLU A 71 16.06 6.43 -1.17
C GLU A 71 14.91 6.54 -2.20
N GLY A 72 13.93 5.64 -2.12
CA GLY A 72 12.74 5.63 -2.96
C GLY A 72 11.62 6.54 -2.47
N ARG A 73 10.49 6.47 -3.17
CA ARG A 73 9.33 7.36 -2.98
C ARG A 73 8.03 6.58 -2.90
N VAL A 74 7.12 7.06 -2.05
CA VAL A 74 5.71 6.64 -2.01
C VAL A 74 4.84 7.90 -1.99
N ASP A 75 3.91 7.96 -2.92
CA ASP A 75 2.88 9.00 -3.01
C ASP A 75 1.56 8.47 -2.46
N ILE A 76 0.97 9.20 -1.52
CA ILE A 76 -0.36 8.92 -0.99
C ILE A 76 -1.25 10.12 -1.27
N SER A 77 -2.42 9.88 -1.87
CA SER A 77 -3.37 10.94 -2.14
C SER A 77 -4.80 10.58 -1.73
N VAL A 78 -5.56 11.60 -1.33
CA VAL A 78 -7.00 11.50 -1.12
C VAL A 78 -7.66 12.59 -1.93
N LYS A 79 -8.51 12.21 -2.89
CA LYS A 79 -9.18 13.15 -3.80
C LYS A 79 -10.67 12.86 -3.92
N ASP A 80 -11.46 13.92 -3.98
CA ASP A 80 -12.87 13.83 -4.34
C ASP A 80 -13.01 13.36 -5.80
N ILE A 81 -13.92 12.42 -6.04
CA ILE A 81 -14.29 11.96 -7.38
C ILE A 81 -15.82 12.01 -7.53
N ASN A 82 -16.32 11.86 -8.78
CA ASN A 82 -17.75 11.99 -9.09
C ASN A 82 -18.71 11.17 -8.20
N LYS A 83 -18.27 10.04 -7.62
CA LYS A 83 -19.10 9.14 -6.83
C LYS A 83 -18.49 8.78 -5.46
N GLY A 84 -17.74 9.70 -4.86
CA GLY A 84 -17.18 9.53 -3.52
C GLY A 84 -15.74 10.01 -3.40
N VAL A 85 -14.95 9.31 -2.58
CA VAL A 85 -13.57 9.69 -2.26
C VAL A 85 -12.60 8.59 -2.66
N ASN A 86 -11.56 8.93 -3.40
CA ASN A 86 -10.50 8.01 -3.79
C ASN A 86 -9.26 8.20 -2.91
N LEU A 87 -8.89 7.16 -2.17
CA LEU A 87 -7.58 7.00 -1.55
C LEU A 87 -6.67 6.26 -2.54
N SER A 88 -5.57 6.89 -2.95
CA SER A 88 -4.54 6.29 -3.79
C SER A 88 -3.23 6.14 -3.02
N VAL A 89 -2.59 4.98 -3.11
CA VAL A 89 -1.23 4.73 -2.60
C VAL A 89 -0.39 4.22 -3.76
N HIS A 90 0.57 5.01 -4.21
CA HIS A 90 1.48 4.73 -5.32
C HIS A 90 2.90 4.60 -4.82
N ASP A 91 3.47 3.42 -4.95
CA ASP A 91 4.89 3.17 -4.72
C ASP A 91 5.68 3.04 -6.01
N PHE A 92 6.94 3.48 -5.94
CA PHE A 92 7.93 3.37 -7.00
C PHE A 92 8.95 2.27 -6.69
N GLY A 93 8.43 1.11 -6.26
CA GLY A 93 9.20 0.01 -5.74
C GLY A 93 9.48 -1.12 -6.74
N THR A 94 9.62 -2.33 -6.21
CA THR A 94 9.95 -3.51 -7.03
C THR A 94 8.82 -3.96 -7.93
N GLY A 95 7.57 -3.58 -7.63
CA GLY A 95 6.37 -3.93 -8.37
C GLY A 95 6.04 -5.44 -8.39
N ILE A 96 4.89 -5.76 -8.98
CA ILE A 96 4.28 -7.09 -8.95
C ILE A 96 4.25 -7.68 -10.38
N ALA A 97 4.79 -8.89 -10.53
CA ALA A 97 4.75 -9.64 -11.78
C ALA A 97 3.30 -9.89 -12.24
N GLY A 98 3.04 -9.76 -13.55
CA GLY A 98 1.68 -9.84 -14.13
C GLY A 98 0.90 -11.09 -13.71
N ARG A 99 1.56 -12.26 -13.69
CA ARG A 99 0.97 -13.53 -13.24
C ARG A 99 0.48 -13.53 -11.79
N HIS A 100 1.05 -12.69 -10.92
CA HIS A 100 0.69 -12.64 -9.49
C HIS A 100 -0.40 -11.60 -9.20
N ARG A 101 -0.63 -10.62 -10.10
CA ARG A 101 -1.58 -9.51 -9.85
C ARG A 101 -3.00 -9.96 -9.54
N LYS A 102 -3.47 -11.05 -10.17
CA LYS A 102 -4.82 -11.61 -9.92
C LYS A 102 -4.93 -12.36 -8.58
N LEU A 103 -3.79 -12.76 -8.00
CA LEU A 103 -3.72 -13.65 -6.84
C LEU A 103 -3.43 -12.91 -5.54
N ILE A 104 -2.97 -11.65 -5.58
CA ILE A 104 -2.60 -10.92 -4.35
C ILE A 104 -3.77 -10.68 -3.40
N PHE A 105 -5.01 -10.69 -3.89
CA PHE A 105 -6.22 -10.58 -3.08
C PHE A 105 -6.76 -11.94 -2.59
N SER A 106 -6.25 -13.06 -3.11
CA SER A 106 -6.69 -14.41 -2.73
C SER A 106 -6.14 -14.87 -1.37
N GLY A 107 -5.19 -14.12 -0.80
CA GLY A 107 -4.55 -14.44 0.48
C GLY A 107 -3.53 -15.56 0.38
N PHE A 108 -2.59 -15.60 1.34
CA PHE A 108 -1.55 -16.63 1.47
C PHE A 108 -0.65 -16.85 0.23
N TYR A 109 -0.69 -15.94 -0.75
CA TYR A 109 0.15 -15.99 -1.94
C TYR A 109 1.32 -15.01 -1.79
N PRO A 110 2.54 -15.49 -1.55
CA PRO A 110 3.69 -14.61 -1.50
C PRO A 110 4.04 -14.19 -2.94
N THR A 111 4.21 -12.89 -3.18
CA THR A 111 4.58 -12.35 -4.50
C THR A 111 6.04 -12.63 -4.86
N GLN A 112 6.84 -13.08 -3.88
CA GLN A 112 8.23 -13.54 -3.97
C GLN A 112 8.39 -14.91 -3.27
N ALA A 113 9.51 -15.59 -3.44
CA ALA A 113 9.79 -16.82 -2.66
C ALA A 113 9.77 -16.50 -1.16
N THR A 114 9.14 -17.35 -0.35
CA THR A 114 8.96 -17.15 1.11
C THR A 114 10.25 -16.95 1.89
N ASP A 115 11.35 -17.44 1.32
CA ASP A 115 12.68 -17.44 1.94
C ASP A 115 13.43 -16.12 1.69
N ALA A 116 12.89 -15.24 0.82
CA ALA A 116 13.45 -13.92 0.54
C ALA A 116 12.97 -12.84 1.53
N TYR A 117 11.98 -13.13 2.38
CA TYR A 117 11.50 -12.16 3.37
C TYR A 117 12.49 -12.03 4.53
N SER A 118 13.19 -10.90 4.57
CA SER A 118 14.44 -10.79 5.33
C SER A 118 14.26 -10.54 6.82
N THR A 119 13.21 -9.86 7.27
CA THR A 119 13.16 -9.39 8.67
C THR A 119 11.88 -9.69 9.45
N LYS A 120 10.73 -9.87 8.78
CA LYS A 120 9.38 -9.94 9.40
C LYS A 120 9.02 -8.74 10.29
N ASN A 121 9.86 -7.71 10.35
CA ASN A 121 9.61 -6.49 11.10
C ASN A 121 8.78 -5.55 10.23
N PRO A 122 7.59 -5.10 10.70
CA PRO A 122 6.74 -4.22 9.91
C PRO A 122 7.50 -2.99 9.39
N PHE A 123 7.22 -2.61 8.15
CA PHE A 123 7.84 -1.47 7.45
C PHE A 123 9.30 -1.63 7.02
N ASP A 124 9.99 -2.74 7.32
CA ASP A 124 11.30 -2.99 6.72
C ASP A 124 11.16 -3.29 5.21
N PHE A 125 12.19 -2.95 4.44
CA PHE A 125 12.23 -3.36 3.05
C PHE A 125 12.19 -4.89 2.97
N ASN A 126 11.30 -5.41 2.13
CA ASN A 126 11.06 -6.84 1.99
C ASN A 126 10.75 -7.56 3.31
N ALA A 127 10.20 -6.86 4.31
CA ALA A 127 9.74 -7.44 5.57
C ALA A 127 8.81 -8.63 5.33
N GLY A 128 7.94 -8.47 4.33
CA GLY A 128 6.99 -9.47 3.94
C GLY A 128 5.82 -9.64 4.89
N GLY A 129 4.77 -10.24 4.35
CA GLY A 129 3.65 -10.73 5.12
C GLY A 129 3.04 -11.95 4.47
N ARG A 130 2.16 -12.66 5.17
CA ARG A 130 1.43 -13.83 4.63
C ARG A 130 0.35 -13.44 3.60
N GLY A 131 0.46 -12.28 2.94
CA GLY A 131 -0.57 -11.75 2.03
C GLY A 131 -1.93 -11.46 2.69
N ALA A 132 -1.99 -11.38 4.02
CA ALA A 132 -3.25 -11.30 4.75
C ALA A 132 -3.89 -9.90 4.71
N ASP A 133 -3.10 -8.84 4.57
CA ASP A 133 -3.61 -7.46 4.63
C ASP A 133 -4.46 -7.13 3.39
N LEU A 134 -3.96 -7.42 2.19
CA LEU A 134 -4.71 -7.21 0.94
C LEU A 134 -5.96 -8.09 0.84
N MET A 135 -5.88 -9.35 1.29
CA MET A 135 -7.05 -10.24 1.38
C MET A 135 -8.12 -9.67 2.31
N ARG A 136 -7.73 -9.16 3.49
CA ARG A 136 -8.67 -8.52 4.42
C ARG A 136 -9.31 -7.28 3.80
N ILE A 137 -8.52 -6.44 3.12
CA ILE A 137 -9.04 -5.26 2.42
C ILE A 137 -10.07 -5.68 1.36
N LYS A 138 -9.82 -6.77 0.63
CA LYS A 138 -10.79 -7.31 -0.34
C LYS A 138 -12.09 -7.75 0.33
N ILE A 139 -12.01 -8.50 1.44
CA ILE A 139 -13.20 -8.92 2.21
C ILE A 139 -13.96 -7.70 2.75
N PHE A 140 -13.25 -6.68 3.26
CA PHE A 140 -13.87 -5.44 3.71
C PHE A 140 -14.53 -4.69 2.57
N SER A 141 -13.95 -4.70 1.37
CA SER A 141 -14.54 -4.04 0.19
C SER A 141 -15.91 -4.60 -0.14
N GLU A 142 -16.07 -5.91 -0.03
CA GLU A 142 -17.35 -6.59 -0.29
C GLU A 142 -18.36 -6.33 0.82
N ARG A 143 -17.92 -6.33 2.07
CA ARG A 143 -18.78 -6.13 3.25
C ARG A 143 -19.25 -4.68 3.43
N TYR A 144 -18.38 -3.70 3.14
CA TYR A 144 -18.64 -2.27 3.37
C TYR A 144 -18.79 -1.50 2.05
N HIS A 145 -18.96 -2.21 0.93
CA HIS A 145 -19.34 -1.68 -0.38
C HIS A 145 -18.43 -0.58 -0.96
N PHE A 146 -17.17 -0.53 -0.54
CA PHE A 146 -16.14 0.27 -1.22
C PHE A 146 -15.48 -0.55 -2.33
N LYS A 147 -14.83 0.12 -3.30
CA LYS A 147 -14.09 -0.56 -4.37
C LYS A 147 -12.60 -0.51 -4.08
N VAL A 148 -11.90 -1.59 -4.43
CA VAL A 148 -10.43 -1.63 -4.44
C VAL A 148 -9.95 -2.10 -5.80
N ASP A 149 -8.97 -1.40 -6.35
CA ASP A 149 -8.30 -1.75 -7.60
C ASP A 149 -6.78 -1.57 -7.47
N MET A 150 -6.03 -2.22 -8.36
CA MET A 150 -4.58 -2.15 -8.36
C MET A 150 -4.00 -2.25 -9.77
N ALA A 151 -3.02 -1.38 -10.04
CA ALA A 151 -2.13 -1.48 -11.19
C ALA A 151 -0.70 -1.66 -10.68
N SER A 152 0.11 -2.43 -11.40
CA SER A 152 1.51 -2.61 -11.02
C SER A 152 2.35 -2.92 -12.24
N LYS A 153 3.62 -2.55 -12.21
CA LYS A 153 4.63 -2.91 -13.19
C LYS A 153 5.84 -3.43 -12.42
N ARG A 154 6.20 -4.70 -12.68
CA ARG A 154 7.42 -5.28 -12.09
C ARG A 154 8.64 -4.49 -12.59
N CYS A 155 9.59 -4.26 -11.69
CA CYS A 155 10.88 -3.70 -12.06
C CYS A 155 11.49 -4.48 -13.23
N ARG A 156 11.82 -3.78 -14.32
CA ARG A 156 12.37 -4.40 -15.53
C ARG A 156 13.70 -5.14 -15.30
N HIS A 157 14.41 -4.78 -14.23
CA HIS A 157 15.67 -5.39 -13.81
C HIS A 157 15.49 -6.56 -12.84
N LEU A 158 14.24 -6.88 -12.47
CA LEU A 158 13.86 -8.05 -11.66
C LEU A 158 12.85 -8.95 -12.40
N PRO A 159 13.18 -9.44 -13.61
CA PRO A 159 12.24 -10.19 -14.46
C PRO A 159 11.80 -11.55 -13.89
N THR A 160 12.64 -12.17 -13.07
CA THR A 160 12.44 -13.50 -12.48
C THR A 160 12.14 -13.41 -10.98
N SER A 161 11.72 -14.53 -10.39
CA SER A 161 11.48 -14.63 -8.95
C SER A 161 12.75 -14.81 -8.12
N SER A 162 13.88 -15.10 -8.75
CA SER A 162 15.19 -15.19 -8.10
C SER A 162 15.92 -13.85 -8.03
N ASP A 163 15.50 -12.87 -8.82
CA ASP A 163 16.13 -11.55 -8.83
C ASP A 163 15.78 -10.80 -7.55
N THR A 164 16.82 -10.26 -6.91
CA THR A 164 16.71 -9.57 -5.63
C THR A 164 17.03 -8.10 -5.79
N CYS A 165 16.17 -7.25 -5.23
CA CYS A 165 16.47 -5.82 -5.11
C CYS A 165 17.43 -5.61 -3.92
N PRO A 166 18.48 -4.79 -4.05
CA PRO A 166 19.42 -4.54 -2.96
C PRO A 166 18.79 -3.79 -1.76
N GLY A 167 17.57 -3.25 -1.91
CA GLY A 167 16.85 -2.58 -0.83
C GLY A 167 17.22 -1.13 -0.59
N VAL A 168 18.22 -0.60 -1.32
CA VAL A 168 18.58 0.82 -1.37
C VAL A 168 18.98 1.17 -2.81
N ILE A 169 18.50 2.30 -3.32
CA ILE A 169 18.69 2.68 -4.74
C ILE A 169 20.17 2.84 -5.08
N SER A 170 20.96 3.49 -4.23
CA SER A 170 22.40 3.72 -4.43
C SER A 170 23.24 2.44 -4.54
N ALA A 171 22.73 1.30 -4.08
CA ALA A 171 23.38 -0.01 -4.24
C ALA A 171 22.90 -0.79 -5.48
N CYS A 172 21.94 -0.26 -6.24
CA CYS A 172 21.44 -0.89 -7.46
C CYS A 172 22.34 -0.57 -8.65
N GLU A 173 22.94 -1.59 -9.25
CA GLU A 173 23.82 -1.45 -10.43
C GLU A 173 23.13 -0.83 -11.66
N PHE A 174 21.80 -0.87 -11.70
CA PHE A 174 20.99 -0.32 -12.79
C PHE A 174 20.53 1.12 -12.57
N CYS A 175 20.70 1.67 -11.35
CA CYS A 175 20.26 3.02 -11.00
C CYS A 175 21.47 3.94 -10.83
N ARG A 176 21.48 5.07 -11.56
CA ARG A 176 22.44 6.17 -11.36
C ARG A 176 21.87 7.25 -10.46
N ASN A 177 20.54 7.34 -10.40
CA ASN A 177 19.80 8.29 -9.57
C ASN A 177 18.41 7.71 -9.23
N PRO A 178 17.66 8.29 -8.26
CA PRO A 178 16.35 7.79 -7.86
C PRO A 178 15.31 7.70 -8.98
N THR A 179 15.38 8.55 -10.00
CA THR A 179 14.39 8.53 -11.09
C THR A 179 14.51 7.28 -11.98
N ASP A 180 15.69 6.65 -12.03
CA ASP A 180 15.87 5.37 -12.73
C ASP A 180 15.04 4.26 -12.07
N CYS A 181 15.06 4.21 -10.72
CA CYS A 181 14.24 3.28 -9.95
C CYS A 181 12.75 3.58 -10.15
N HIS A 182 12.35 4.86 -10.09
CA HIS A 182 10.96 5.27 -10.31
C HIS A 182 10.43 4.86 -11.69
N GLY A 183 11.27 4.90 -12.73
CA GLY A 183 10.92 4.43 -14.07
C GLY A 183 11.02 2.92 -14.27
N SER A 184 11.45 2.16 -13.26
CA SER A 184 11.74 0.73 -13.40
C SER A 184 10.54 -0.15 -13.03
N GLY A 185 9.90 0.13 -11.88
CA GLY A 185 8.79 -0.63 -11.32
C GLY A 185 7.95 0.24 -10.39
N GLU A 186 6.68 -0.13 -10.24
CA GLU A 186 5.70 0.64 -9.48
C GLU A 186 4.49 -0.23 -9.11
N THR A 187 3.76 0.19 -8.09
CA THR A 187 2.41 -0.31 -7.78
C THR A 187 1.52 0.82 -7.31
N VAL A 188 0.29 0.86 -7.81
CA VAL A 188 -0.74 1.79 -7.40
C VAL A 188 -1.92 0.99 -6.88
N PHE A 189 -2.33 1.25 -5.64
CA PHE A 189 -3.61 0.81 -5.11
C PHE A 189 -4.58 1.98 -5.04
N ASN A 190 -5.82 1.76 -5.48
CA ASN A 190 -6.90 2.73 -5.37
C ASN A 190 -8.03 2.13 -4.53
N VAL A 191 -8.50 2.88 -3.55
CA VAL A 191 -9.68 2.56 -2.74
C VAL A 191 -10.70 3.67 -2.91
N VAL A 192 -11.84 3.33 -3.49
CA VAL A 192 -12.94 4.27 -3.71
C VAL A 192 -14.03 4.00 -2.69
N PHE A 193 -14.15 4.91 -1.74
CA PHE A 193 -15.26 4.95 -0.79
C PHE A 193 -16.44 5.67 -1.45
N PRO A 194 -17.68 5.14 -1.35
CA PRO A 194 -18.85 5.88 -1.79
C PRO A 194 -19.01 7.16 -0.97
N ALA A 195 -19.56 8.21 -1.57
CA ALA A 195 -20.02 9.38 -0.82
C ALA A 195 -21.12 8.95 0.15
N ASP A 196 -21.13 9.49 1.37
CA ASP A 196 -22.33 9.45 2.21
C ASP A 196 -23.44 10.20 1.49
N THR A 197 -24.52 9.49 1.15
CA THR A 197 -25.79 10.07 0.69
C THR A 197 -26.69 10.41 1.85
#